data_AF-A0A1W9QX67-F1
#
_entry.id   AF-A0A1W9QX67-F1
#
_cell.length_a   1.000
_cell.length_b   1.000
_cell.length_c   1.000
_cell.angle_alpha   90.00
_cell.angle_beta   90.00
_cell.angle_gamma   90.00
#
_symmetry.space_group_name_H-M   'P 1'
#
loop_
_entity.id
_entity.type
_entity.pdbx_description
1 polymer ?
#
loop_
_entity_poly.entity_id
_entity_poly.type
_entity_poly.pdbx_seq_one_letter_code
_entity_poly.pdbx_strand_id
1 'polypeptide(L)'
;MKARKIQDARYEEAKGIHCNAQMKSKQLRQICRLDGTGQTLLKNAMEKLNQSARTYDHIPKVAPTIADLNNSKDIKPEHLAEAIQYRSLDRETWGG
;
A
#
# COMPACT_ATOMS: atom_id res chain seq x y z
N MET A 1 20.29 3.78 -2.18
CA MET A 1 19.09 4.47 -1.63
C MET A 1 18.32 5.22 -2.72
N LYS A 2 17.68 4.50 -3.67
CA LYS A 2 16.91 5.12 -4.76
C LYS A 2 15.42 5.24 -4.41
N ALA A 3 14.83 4.17 -3.89
CA ALA A 3 13.44 4.16 -3.42
C ALA A 3 13.14 5.24 -2.37
N ARG A 4 14.05 5.47 -1.41
CA ARG A 4 13.85 6.53 -0.40
C ARG A 4 13.73 7.93 -1.00
N LYS A 5 14.55 8.25 -2.01
CA LYS A 5 14.47 9.56 -2.70
C LYS A 5 13.15 9.72 -3.47
N ILE A 6 12.68 8.64 -4.11
CA ILE A 6 11.39 8.63 -4.81
C ILE A 6 10.24 8.84 -3.82
N GLN A 7 10.33 8.18 -2.66
CA GLN A 7 9.36 8.31 -1.58
C GLN A 7 9.32 9.72 -0.99
N ASP A 8 10.48 10.33 -0.75
CA ASP A 8 10.57 11.70 -0.26
C ASP A 8 9.90 12.67 -1.26
N ALA A 9 10.14 12.50 -2.57
CA ALA A 9 9.47 13.27 -3.62
C ALA A 9 7.95 13.02 -3.66
N ARG A 10 7.51 11.78 -3.41
CA ARG A 10 6.08 11.42 -3.36
C ARG A 10 5.35 12.11 -2.21
N TYR A 11 6.04 12.41 -1.10
CA TYR A 11 5.47 13.08 0.07
C TYR A 11 5.69 14.59 0.11
N GLU A 12 6.46 15.15 -0.83
CA GLU A 12 6.73 16.59 -0.90
C GLU A 12 5.45 17.43 -0.97
N GLU A 13 4.44 16.96 -1.73
CA GLU A 13 3.13 17.59 -1.82
C GLU A 13 2.22 17.31 -0.61
N ALA A 14 2.56 16.29 0.20
CA ALA A 14 1.76 15.81 1.32
C ALA A 14 2.28 16.38 2.66
N LYS A 15 1.95 17.65 2.94
CA LYS A 15 2.36 18.36 4.16
C LYS A 15 2.18 17.50 5.43
N GLY A 16 3.27 17.35 6.19
CA GLY A 16 3.30 16.64 7.47
C GLY A 16 3.40 15.11 7.37
N ILE A 17 3.69 14.57 6.19
CA ILE A 17 4.04 13.14 6.00
C ILE A 17 5.51 13.04 5.63
N HIS A 18 6.22 12.17 6.34
CA HIS A 18 7.60 11.79 6.05
C HIS A 18 7.75 10.27 5.93
N CYS A 19 6.72 9.49 6.27
CA CYS A 19 6.71 8.04 6.12
C CYS A 19 5.29 7.47 5.98
N ASN A 20 5.19 6.24 5.50
CA ASN A 20 3.92 5.58 5.20
C ASN A 20 3.00 5.46 6.44
N ALA A 21 3.60 5.27 7.62
CA ALA A 21 2.86 5.13 8.87
C ALA A 21 2.03 6.38 9.21
N GLN A 22 2.55 7.57 8.86
CA GLN A 22 1.91 8.86 9.11
C GLN A 22 0.75 9.17 8.16
N MET A 23 0.58 8.39 7.08
CA MET A 23 -0.53 8.59 6.15
C MET A 23 -1.89 8.37 6.83
N LYS A 24 -2.72 9.41 6.83
CA LYS A 24 -4.15 9.35 7.20
C LYS A 24 -5.00 8.95 5.99
N SER A 25 -6.23 8.52 6.20
CA SER A 25 -7.11 8.00 5.13
C SER A 25 -7.29 8.98 3.95
N LYS A 26 -7.31 10.29 4.20
CA LYS A 26 -7.37 11.31 3.14
C LYS A 26 -6.12 11.28 2.26
N GLN A 27 -4.93 11.25 2.88
CA GLN A 27 -3.65 11.23 2.18
C GLN A 27 -3.43 9.90 1.48
N LEU A 28 -3.87 8.79 2.08
CA LEU A 28 -3.86 7.47 1.47
C LEU A 28 -4.62 7.46 0.14
N ARG A 29 -5.81 8.09 0.07
CA ARG A 29 -6.57 8.22 -1.18
C ARG A 29 -5.92 9.15 -2.21
N GLN A 30 -5.13 10.12 -1.77
CA GLN A 30 -4.42 11.04 -2.66
C GLN A 30 -3.16 10.40 -3.25
N ILE A 31 -2.37 9.74 -2.41
CA ILE A 31 -1.08 9.13 -2.75
C ILE A 31 -1.29 7.76 -3.41
N CYS A 32 -2.18 6.94 -2.85
CA CYS A 32 -2.57 5.64 -3.38
C CYS A 32 -3.89 5.78 -4.13
N ARG A 33 -3.84 6.49 -5.26
CA ARG A 33 -4.96 6.51 -6.20
C ARG A 33 -5.11 5.14 -6.84
N LEU A 34 -6.03 4.36 -6.30
CA LEU A 34 -6.38 3.06 -6.84
C LEU A 34 -7.41 3.24 -7.94
N ASP A 35 -7.09 2.69 -9.11
CA ASP A 35 -8.06 2.50 -10.18
C ASP A 35 -9.13 1.45 -9.78
N GLY A 36 -10.13 1.25 -10.64
CA GLY A 36 -11.20 0.27 -10.38
C GLY A 36 -10.66 -1.15 -10.17
N THR A 37 -9.56 -1.50 -10.83
CA THR A 37 -8.86 -2.78 -10.68
C THR A 37 -8.27 -2.93 -9.28
N GLY A 38 -7.53 -1.93 -8.79
CA GLY A 38 -6.94 -1.94 -7.45
C GLY A 38 -7.99 -1.96 -6.34
N GLN A 39 -9.10 -1.25 -6.51
CA GLN A 39 -10.21 -1.29 -5.55
C GLN A 39 -10.86 -2.68 -5.49
N THR A 40 -11.10 -3.29 -6.66
CA THR A 40 -11.62 -4.67 -6.76
C THR A 40 -10.66 -5.66 -6.10
N LEU A 41 -9.35 -5.51 -6.32
CA LEU A 41 -8.31 -6.34 -5.72
C LEU A 41 -8.34 -6.30 -4.18
N LEU A 42 -8.42 -5.09 -3.61
CA LEU A 42 -8.57 -4.93 -2.16
C LEU A 42 -9.86 -5.56 -1.64
N LYS A 43 -10.99 -5.32 -2.30
CA LYS A 43 -12.27 -5.88 -1.91
C LYS A 43 -12.26 -7.41 -1.92
N ASN A 44 -11.75 -8.01 -3.00
CA ASN A 44 -11.64 -9.46 -3.11
C ASN A 44 -10.69 -10.04 -2.07
N ALA A 45 -9.59 -9.35 -1.78
CA ALA A 45 -8.72 -9.74 -0.68
C ALA A 45 -9.49 -9.71 0.65
N MET A 46 -10.24 -8.64 0.94
CA MET A 46 -11.04 -8.49 2.17
C MET A 46 -11.98 -9.66 2.39
N GLU A 47 -12.71 -10.03 1.35
CA GLU A 47 -13.64 -11.16 1.38
C GLU A 47 -12.92 -12.49 1.59
N LYS A 48 -11.78 -12.71 0.91
CA LYS A 48 -11.01 -13.96 1.02
C LYS A 48 -10.30 -14.15 2.35
N LEU A 49 -9.78 -13.07 2.94
CA LEU A 49 -8.95 -13.16 4.15
C LEU A 49 -9.76 -13.04 5.45
N ASN A 50 -11.08 -12.80 5.38
CA ASN A 50 -12.00 -12.67 6.52
C ASN A 50 -11.53 -11.64 7.58
N GLN A 51 -10.87 -10.55 7.15
CA GLN A 51 -10.29 -9.60 8.10
C GLN A 51 -11.10 -8.32 8.28
N SER A 52 -10.91 -7.69 9.44
CA SER A 52 -11.45 -6.37 9.74
C SER A 52 -10.83 -5.29 8.84
N ALA A 53 -11.59 -4.23 8.56
CA ALA A 53 -11.14 -3.08 7.78
C ALA A 53 -9.83 -2.45 8.30
N ARG A 54 -9.53 -2.59 9.61
CA ARG A 54 -8.33 -2.04 10.24
C ARG A 54 -7.04 -2.66 9.71
N THR A 55 -7.01 -3.97 9.47
CA THR A 55 -5.82 -4.64 8.93
C THR A 55 -5.61 -4.27 7.46
N TYR A 56 -6.70 -4.03 6.74
CA TYR A 56 -6.69 -3.60 5.34
C TYR A 56 -6.16 -2.20 5.12
N ASP A 57 -6.35 -1.28 6.06
CA ASP A 57 -5.78 0.07 5.98
C ASP A 57 -4.24 0.06 5.87
N HIS A 58 -3.57 -1.05 6.22
CA HIS A 58 -2.13 -1.19 6.06
C HIS A 58 -1.71 -1.59 4.64
N ILE A 59 -2.54 -2.28 3.87
CA ILE A 59 -2.16 -2.78 2.53
C ILE A 59 -1.85 -1.62 1.58
N PRO A 60 -2.72 -0.60 1.44
CA PRO A 60 -2.39 0.56 0.62
C PRO A 60 -1.23 1.37 1.19
N LYS A 61 -0.89 1.24 2.48
CA LYS A 61 0.31 1.90 3.04
C LYS A 61 1.61 1.22 2.63
N VAL A 62 1.60 -0.06 2.27
CA VAL A 62 2.80 -0.80 1.83
C VAL A 62 3.04 -0.63 0.33
N ALA A 63 1.97 -0.52 -0.47
CA ALA A 63 2.05 -0.39 -1.92
C ALA A 63 2.97 0.75 -2.45
N PRO A 64 3.07 1.95 -1.83
CA PRO A 64 4.01 2.99 -2.25
C PRO A 64 5.47 2.53 -2.20
N THR A 65 5.86 1.83 -1.14
CA THR A 65 7.24 1.35 -1.01
C THR A 65 7.59 0.33 -2.09
N ILE A 66 6.65 -0.55 -2.44
CA ILE A 66 6.83 -1.50 -3.54
C ILE A 66 6.95 -0.78 -4.89
N ALA A 67 6.09 0.21 -5.14
CA ALA A 67 6.17 1.05 -6.33
C ALA A 67 7.51 1.79 -6.42
N ASP A 68 7.98 2.34 -5.31
CA ASP A 68 9.24 3.09 -5.24
C ASP A 68 10.46 2.16 -5.43
N LEU A 69 10.41 0.91 -4.95
CA LEU A 69 11.41 -0.12 -5.22
C LEU A 69 11.45 -0.49 -6.72
N ASN A 70 10.29 -0.56 -7.37
CA ASN A 70 10.17 -0.80 -8.80
C ASN A 70 10.45 0.45 -9.67
N ASN A 71 10.80 1.59 -9.05
CA ASN A 71 10.96 2.89 -9.73
C ASN A 71 9.71 3.33 -10.50
N SER A 72 8.53 2.90 -10.05
CA SER A 72 7.25 3.29 -10.64
C SER A 72 6.74 4.57 -10.01
N LYS A 73 6.48 5.58 -10.84
CA LYS A 73 5.84 6.83 -10.39
C LYS A 73 4.41 6.55 -9.91
N ASP A 74 3.70 5.65 -10.58
CA ASP A 74 2.31 5.33 -10.26
C ASP A 74 2.20 4.05 -9.42
N ILE A 75 1.23 4.02 -8.52
CA ILE A 75 0.89 2.82 -7.74
C ILE A 75 -0.09 2.00 -8.58
N LYS A 76 0.46 0.97 -9.24
CA LYS A 76 -0.28 0.04 -10.08
C LYS A 76 -0.91 -1.11 -9.29
N PRO A 77 -1.92 -1.81 -9.86
CA PRO A 77 -2.53 -2.98 -9.24
C PRO A 77 -1.53 -4.09 -8.85
N GLU A 78 -0.45 -4.26 -9.60
CA GLU A 78 0.62 -5.23 -9.30
C GLU A 78 1.30 -4.96 -7.94
N HIS A 79 1.57 -3.70 -7.60
CA HIS A 79 2.15 -3.32 -6.30
C HIS A 79 1.19 -3.61 -5.15
N LEU A 80 -0.11 -3.46 -5.40
CA LEU A 80 -1.15 -3.76 -4.43
C LEU A 80 -1.30 -5.27 -4.22
N ALA A 81 -1.25 -6.05 -5.30
CA ALA A 81 -1.26 -7.51 -5.25
C ALA A 81 -0.07 -8.05 -4.45
N GLU A 82 1.12 -7.48 -4.66
CA GLU A 82 2.32 -7.84 -3.91
C GLU A 82 2.20 -7.45 -2.42
N ALA A 83 1.67 -6.26 -2.11
CA ALA A 83 1.37 -5.86 -0.72
C ALA A 83 0.38 -6.82 -0.03
N ILE A 84 -0.63 -7.31 -0.76
CA ILE A 84 -1.58 -8.32 -0.26
C ILE A 84 -0.84 -9.64 0.01
N GLN A 85 0.02 -10.09 -0.92
CA GLN A 85 0.78 -11.33 -0.77
C GLN A 85 1.69 -11.30 0.45
N TYR A 86 2.43 -10.20 0.67
CA TYR A 86 3.25 -10.05 1.87
C TYR A 86 2.45 -10.21 3.16
N ARG A 87 1.19 -9.76 3.18
CA ARG A 87 0.31 -9.91 4.36
C ARG A 87 -0.26 -11.32 4.51
N SER A 88 -0.54 -12.00 3.42
CA SER A 88 -0.91 -13.42 3.47
C SER A 88 0.26 -14.26 4.01
N LEU A 89 1.48 -14.00 3.53
CA LEU A 89 2.70 -14.68 3.98
C LEU A 89 2.99 -14.41 5.46
N ASP A 90 2.89 -13.16 5.90
CA ASP A 90 3.03 -12.75 7.32
C ASP A 90 1.98 -13.39 8.24
N ARG A 91 0.90 -13.97 7.69
CA ARG A 91 -0.05 -14.76 8.48
C ARG A 91 0.35 -16.23 8.54
N GLU A 92 0.80 -16.80 7.42
CA GLU A 92 1.28 -18.19 7.38
C GLU A 92 2.52 -18.37 8.26
N THR A 93 3.40 -17.38 8.36
CA THR A 93 4.61 -17.45 9.18
C THR A 93 4.40 -17.27 10.68
N TRP A 94 3.28 -16.65 11.11
CA TRP A 94 2.94 -16.46 12.54
C TRP A 94 1.78 -17.35 13.01
N GLY A 95 1.24 -18.19 12.12
CA GLY A 95 0.16 -19.14 12.38
C GLY A 95 0.65 -20.56 12.70
N GLY A 96 1.69 -20.68 13.52
CA GLY A 96 2.14 -21.93 14.14
C GLY A 96 1.93 -21.90 15.65
#